data_AF-A0A4Q3SD34-F1
#
_entry.id   AF-A0A4Q3SD34-F1
#
_cell.length_a   1.000
_cell.length_b   1.000
_cell.length_c   1.000
_cell.angle_alpha   90.00
_cell.angle_beta   90.00
_cell.angle_gamma   90.00
#
_symmetry.space_group_name_H-M   'P 1'
#
loop_
_entity.id
_entity.type
_entity.pdbx_description
1 polymer ?
#
loop_
_entity_poly.entity_id
_entity_poly.type
_entity_poly.pdbx_seq_one_letter_code
_entity_poly.pdbx_strand_id
1 'polypeptide(L)'
;MKDSLFTSIMNANPQPAHLQKQPRASYALDYLLNEAQSLLSRLHQVKPFSMTMPMVQGAAVSDRAMKEVSELLEHGKNAVFKSISAFINTVQNARTQQHDVGELQTRFSLLRLRYNSILDQLDIFADVLAQRSEHGVGIWLSGLDVLAEDGLIACNDLVNNPALMVYIDRGHGAAIRRAATKLPGGDDNPVAVIQVPRERMVGSGVASSLIHEVGHQAVESLHVSAQIRKLLHSKDFL
;
A
#
# COMPACT_ATOMS: atom_id res chain seq x y z
N MET A 1 -14.32 -30.96 86.81
CA MET A 1 -13.63 -30.37 85.64
C MET A 1 -14.68 -29.64 84.82
N LYS A 2 -14.40 -28.36 84.56
CA LYS A 2 -15.21 -27.28 83.94
C LYS A 2 -16.00 -27.70 82.69
N ASP A 3 -17.29 -27.35 82.64
CA ASP A 3 -17.93 -26.25 81.85
C ASP A 3 -17.90 -26.51 80.32
N SER A 4 -19.02 -26.84 79.68
CA SER A 4 -20.02 -25.91 79.12
C SER A 4 -19.42 -24.92 78.11
N LEU A 5 -19.90 -24.93 76.85
CA LEU A 5 -20.24 -23.74 76.04
C LEU A 5 -20.54 -24.06 74.54
N PHE A 6 -21.63 -23.46 74.03
CA PHE A 6 -22.09 -23.27 72.63
C PHE A 6 -22.64 -24.52 71.89
N THR A 7 -23.95 -24.75 71.71
CA THR A 7 -25.08 -23.93 71.21
C THR A 7 -24.94 -23.42 69.78
N SER A 8 -25.59 -24.17 68.87
CA SER A 8 -26.41 -23.74 67.72
C SER A 8 -26.01 -22.47 66.96
N ILE A 9 -25.56 -22.63 65.71
CA ILE A 9 -26.01 -21.82 64.56
C ILE A 9 -26.08 -22.72 63.32
N MET A 10 -27.31 -23.03 62.90
CA MET A 10 -27.64 -23.23 61.49
C MET A 10 -27.25 -21.95 60.74
N ASN A 11 -26.44 -22.06 59.68
CA ASN A 11 -26.79 -21.34 58.46
C ASN A 11 -26.03 -21.88 57.24
N ALA A 12 -26.87 -22.29 56.30
CA ALA A 12 -26.64 -22.37 54.87
C ALA A 12 -25.44 -21.54 54.38
N ASN A 13 -24.46 -22.22 53.81
CA ASN A 13 -23.59 -21.59 52.83
C ASN A 13 -23.98 -22.15 51.45
N PRO A 14 -24.94 -21.54 50.74
CA PRO A 14 -25.04 -21.76 49.31
C PRO A 14 -23.81 -21.10 48.70
N GLN A 15 -22.84 -21.90 48.25
CA GLN A 15 -21.84 -21.36 47.34
C GLN A 15 -22.58 -20.68 46.18
N PRO A 16 -22.35 -19.39 45.91
CA PRO A 16 -23.06 -18.71 44.85
C PRO A 16 -22.66 -19.32 43.51
N ALA A 17 -23.67 -19.83 42.81
CA ALA A 17 -23.63 -20.26 41.42
C ALA A 17 -23.44 -19.05 40.48
N HIS A 18 -22.33 -18.33 40.63
CA HIS A 18 -21.93 -17.23 39.77
C HIS A 18 -20.45 -17.33 39.41
N LEU A 19 -20.03 -18.49 38.90
CA LEU A 19 -18.96 -18.51 37.90
C LEU A 19 -19.55 -17.95 36.61
N GLN A 20 -19.58 -16.62 36.54
CA GLN A 20 -19.91 -15.87 35.34
C GLN A 20 -19.09 -16.43 34.16
N LYS A 21 -19.79 -17.03 33.20
CA LYS A 21 -19.29 -17.37 31.86
C LYS A 21 -18.97 -16.09 31.06
N GLN A 22 -18.18 -15.16 31.59
CA GLN A 22 -17.69 -14.00 30.86
C GLN A 22 -16.28 -13.65 31.33
N PRO A 23 -15.25 -14.15 30.62
CA PRO A 23 -14.16 -13.21 30.30
C PRO A 23 -13.62 -13.31 28.86
N ARG A 24 -13.60 -14.49 28.23
CA ARG A 24 -12.80 -14.71 27.00
C ARG A 24 -13.28 -13.94 25.77
N ALA A 25 -14.59 -13.87 25.54
CA ALA A 25 -15.15 -13.17 24.38
C ALA A 25 -14.92 -11.65 24.46
N SER A 26 -15.02 -11.06 25.67
CA SER A 26 -14.72 -9.63 25.88
C SER A 26 -13.26 -9.32 25.56
N TYR A 27 -12.31 -10.12 26.09
CA TYR A 27 -10.89 -9.94 25.81
C TYR A 27 -10.54 -10.07 24.32
N ALA A 28 -11.20 -10.98 23.60
CA ALA A 28 -10.96 -11.15 22.16
C ALA A 28 -11.45 -9.94 21.34
N LEU A 29 -12.60 -9.37 21.70
CA LEU A 29 -13.11 -8.15 21.06
C LEU A 29 -12.24 -6.92 21.40
N ASP A 30 -11.75 -6.83 22.64
CA ASP A 30 -10.82 -5.77 23.06
C ASP A 30 -9.50 -5.86 22.29
N TYR A 31 -8.98 -7.07 22.09
CA TYR A 31 -7.80 -7.31 21.29
C TYR A 31 -7.97 -6.84 19.84
N LEU A 32 -9.06 -7.24 19.17
CA LEU A 32 -9.37 -6.82 17.81
C LEU A 32 -9.55 -5.30 17.67
N LEU A 33 -10.16 -4.67 18.66
CA LEU A 33 -10.34 -3.22 18.69
C LEU A 33 -8.99 -2.50 18.78
N ASN A 34 -8.12 -2.94 19.69
CA ASN A 34 -6.79 -2.36 19.87
C ASN A 34 -5.92 -2.54 18.61
N GLU A 35 -5.96 -3.70 17.97
CA GLU A 35 -5.26 -3.96 16.71
C GLU A 35 -5.76 -3.05 15.57
N ALA A 36 -7.08 -2.86 15.45
CA ALA A 36 -7.66 -1.94 14.47
C ALA A 36 -7.26 -0.47 14.74
N GLN A 37 -7.24 -0.04 16.01
CA GLN A 37 -6.77 1.28 16.41
C GLN A 37 -5.27 1.48 16.17
N SER A 38 -4.46 0.42 16.31
CA SER A 38 -3.04 0.43 15.95
C SER A 38 -2.83 0.65 14.45
N LEU A 39 -3.64 0.00 13.59
CA LEU A 39 -3.62 0.27 12.15
C LEU A 39 -3.96 1.72 11.83
N LEU A 40 -4.98 2.29 12.49
CA LEU A 40 -5.35 3.69 12.31
C LEU A 40 -4.21 4.65 12.73
N SER A 41 -3.60 4.36 13.88
CA SER A 41 -2.49 5.15 14.41
C SER A 41 -1.28 5.14 13.47
N ARG A 42 -1.00 4.00 12.83
CA ARG A 42 0.05 3.91 11.80
C ARG A 42 -0.33 4.65 10.52
N LEU A 43 -1.59 4.57 10.07
CA LEU A 43 -2.07 5.32 8.91
C LEU A 43 -1.90 6.83 9.08
N HIS A 44 -2.07 7.34 10.30
CA HIS A 44 -1.89 8.76 10.62
C HIS A 44 -0.43 9.22 10.54
N GLN A 45 0.54 8.30 10.65
CA GLN A 45 1.97 8.62 10.52
C GLN A 45 2.40 8.77 9.06
N VAL A 46 1.62 8.26 8.11
CA VAL A 46 1.89 8.41 6.67
C VAL A 46 1.75 9.89 6.29
N LYS A 47 2.87 10.54 5.99
CA LYS A 47 2.91 11.96 5.64
C LYS A 47 2.54 12.19 4.17
N PRO A 48 2.00 13.36 3.82
CA PRO A 48 1.85 13.77 2.42
C PRO A 48 3.21 13.77 1.71
N PHE A 49 3.23 13.32 0.45
CA PHE A 49 4.45 13.33 -0.36
C PHE A 49 5.02 14.74 -0.56
N SER A 50 4.19 15.78 -0.53
CA SER A 50 4.63 17.18 -0.60
C SER A 50 5.54 17.59 0.55
N MET A 51 5.58 16.84 1.65
CA MET A 51 6.52 17.07 2.75
C MET A 51 7.92 16.46 2.48
N THR A 52 8.07 15.70 1.40
CA THR A 52 9.33 15.01 1.02
C THR A 52 10.02 15.74 -0.14
N MET A 53 9.99 17.07 -0.14
CA MET A 53 10.60 17.87 -1.21
C MET A 53 12.13 17.71 -1.22
N PRO A 54 12.76 17.56 -2.40
CA PRO A 54 14.20 17.54 -2.52
C PRO A 54 14.81 18.87 -2.11
N MET A 55 16.05 18.83 -1.60
CA MET A 55 16.77 20.04 -1.17
C MET A 55 17.11 20.97 -2.34
N VAL A 56 17.07 20.47 -3.58
CA VAL A 56 17.34 21.25 -4.80
C VAL A 56 16.21 21.06 -5.82
N GLN A 57 15.81 22.16 -6.47
CA GLN A 57 14.73 22.14 -7.46
C GLN A 57 15.07 21.28 -8.69
N GLY A 58 16.35 21.24 -9.10
CA GLY A 58 16.80 20.40 -10.21
C GLY A 58 16.77 18.90 -9.94
N ALA A 59 16.37 18.47 -8.74
CA ALA A 59 16.11 17.08 -8.40
C ALA A 59 14.60 16.80 -8.23
N ALA A 60 13.72 17.75 -8.53
CA ALA A 60 12.29 17.51 -8.46
C ALA A 60 11.83 16.52 -9.54
N VAL A 61 10.79 15.75 -9.21
CA VAL A 61 9.98 15.04 -10.20
C VAL A 61 9.07 16.05 -10.93
N SER A 62 8.50 15.66 -12.07
CA SER A 62 7.56 16.54 -12.78
C SER A 62 6.31 16.83 -11.95
N ASP A 63 5.74 18.04 -12.11
CA ASP A 63 4.54 18.47 -11.37
C ASP A 63 3.36 17.51 -11.58
N ARG A 64 3.25 16.95 -12.80
CA ARG A 64 2.25 15.96 -13.13
C ARG A 64 2.46 14.68 -12.31
N ALA A 65 3.67 14.16 -12.29
CA ALA A 65 4.00 12.96 -11.52
C ALA A 65 3.71 13.17 -10.03
N MET A 66 4.08 14.33 -9.49
CA MET A 66 3.83 14.71 -8.10
C MET A 66 2.34 14.77 -7.77
N LYS A 67 1.54 15.37 -8.65
CA LYS A 67 0.09 15.48 -8.50
C LYS A 67 -0.57 14.11 -8.49
N GLU A 68 -0.32 13.29 -9.51
CA GLU A 68 -1.00 12.01 -9.67
C GLU A 68 -0.65 11.02 -8.52
N VAL A 69 0.60 11.02 -8.06
CA VAL A 69 1.04 10.20 -6.91
C VAL A 69 0.48 10.72 -5.58
N SER A 70 0.32 12.04 -5.43
CA SER A 70 -0.33 12.62 -4.24
C SER A 70 -1.83 12.29 -4.18
N GLU A 71 -2.53 12.33 -5.32
CA GLU A 71 -3.93 11.92 -5.42
C GLU A 71 -4.10 10.43 -5.07
N LEU A 72 -3.19 9.57 -5.55
CA LEU A 72 -3.19 8.15 -5.19
C LEU A 72 -3.02 7.94 -3.68
N LEU A 73 -2.10 8.66 -3.04
CA LEU A 73 -1.89 8.60 -1.59
C LEU A 73 -3.14 9.01 -0.83
N GLU A 74 -3.77 10.12 -1.22
CA GLU A 74 -4.96 10.62 -0.56
C GLU A 74 -6.13 9.63 -0.69
N HIS A 75 -6.38 9.11 -1.90
CA HIS A 75 -7.41 8.10 -2.14
C HIS A 75 -7.14 6.82 -1.36
N GLY A 76 -5.91 6.29 -1.39
CA GLY A 76 -5.51 5.09 -0.66
C GLY A 76 -5.69 5.25 0.85
N LYS A 77 -5.22 6.37 1.43
CA LYS A 77 -5.40 6.67 2.86
C LYS A 77 -6.88 6.76 3.23
N ASN A 78 -7.67 7.47 2.45
CA ASN A 78 -9.11 7.64 2.71
C ASN A 78 -9.86 6.30 2.63
N ALA A 79 -9.52 5.43 1.68
CA ALA A 79 -10.14 4.12 1.53
C ALA A 79 -9.83 3.21 2.74
N VAL A 80 -8.57 3.21 3.20
CA VAL A 80 -8.13 2.44 4.37
C VAL A 80 -8.76 3.00 5.65
N PHE A 81 -8.77 4.32 5.83
CA PHE A 81 -9.38 4.99 6.98
C PHE A 81 -10.86 4.63 7.12
N LYS A 82 -11.62 4.71 6.03
CA LYS A 82 -13.05 4.32 6.00
C LYS A 82 -13.23 2.84 6.36
N SER A 83 -12.39 1.96 5.81
CA SER A 83 -12.47 0.52 6.05
C SER A 83 -12.18 0.16 7.52
N ILE A 84 -11.14 0.76 8.11
CA ILE A 84 -10.79 0.56 9.52
C ILE A 84 -11.87 1.13 10.43
N SER A 85 -12.35 2.35 10.16
CA SER A 85 -13.39 2.99 10.97
C SER A 85 -14.70 2.19 10.95
N ALA A 86 -15.09 1.67 9.78
CA ALA A 86 -16.24 0.78 9.65
C ALA A 86 -16.07 -0.52 10.46
N PHE A 87 -14.87 -1.11 10.44
CA PHE A 87 -14.56 -2.29 11.24
C PHE A 87 -14.61 -1.99 12.76
N ILE A 88 -14.02 -0.87 13.20
CA ILE A 88 -14.08 -0.44 14.61
C ILE A 88 -15.53 -0.30 15.07
N ASN A 89 -16.37 0.39 14.29
CA ASN A 89 -17.80 0.53 14.59
C ASN A 89 -18.50 -0.84 14.67
N THR A 90 -18.14 -1.77 13.78
CA THR A 90 -18.68 -3.13 13.78
C THR A 90 -18.31 -3.88 15.06
N VAL A 91 -17.05 -3.83 15.48
CA VAL A 91 -16.57 -4.50 16.71
C VAL A 91 -17.20 -3.87 17.96
N GLN A 92 -17.35 -2.54 18.00
CA GLN A 92 -18.01 -1.86 19.10
C GLN A 92 -19.49 -2.26 19.22
N ASN A 93 -20.22 -2.34 18.10
CA ASN A 93 -21.61 -2.79 18.09
C ASN A 93 -21.73 -4.29 18.44
N ALA A 94 -20.75 -5.10 18.05
CA ALA A 94 -20.67 -6.52 18.40
C ALA A 94 -20.47 -6.80 19.90
N ARG A 95 -20.17 -5.78 20.73
CA ARG A 95 -20.23 -5.94 22.19
C ARG A 95 -21.66 -6.07 22.72
N THR A 96 -22.64 -5.56 21.99
CA THR A 96 -24.07 -5.58 22.37
C THR A 96 -24.86 -6.71 21.72
N GLN A 97 -24.32 -7.32 20.66
CA GLN A 97 -24.94 -8.40 19.89
C GLN A 97 -24.03 -9.63 19.94
N GLN A 98 -24.56 -10.85 20.10
CA GLN A 98 -23.75 -12.09 20.11
C GLN A 98 -23.18 -12.40 18.71
N HIS A 99 -22.16 -11.66 18.26
CA HIS A 99 -21.44 -11.94 17.02
C HIS A 99 -20.43 -13.06 17.20
N ASP A 100 -20.18 -13.80 16.11
CA ASP A 100 -19.10 -14.78 16.06
C ASP A 100 -17.74 -14.08 15.98
N VAL A 101 -16.90 -14.32 16.99
CA VAL A 101 -15.53 -13.79 17.08
C VAL A 101 -14.66 -14.31 15.94
N GLY A 102 -14.91 -15.54 15.45
CA GLY A 102 -14.17 -16.12 14.33
C GLY A 102 -14.37 -15.34 13.02
N GLU A 103 -15.60 -14.91 12.76
CA GLU A 103 -15.94 -14.08 11.62
C GLU A 103 -15.25 -12.71 11.71
N LEU A 104 -15.27 -12.07 12.88
CA LEU A 104 -14.60 -10.78 13.10
C LEU A 104 -13.08 -10.88 12.93
N GLN A 105 -12.45 -11.96 13.39
CA GLN A 105 -11.02 -12.22 13.18
C GLN A 105 -10.68 -12.39 11.69
N THR A 106 -11.53 -13.08 10.93
CA THR A 106 -11.35 -13.28 9.48
C THR A 106 -11.46 -11.96 8.74
N ARG A 107 -12.50 -11.16 9.05
CA ARG A 107 -12.68 -9.81 8.51
C ARG A 107 -11.49 -8.89 8.84
N PHE A 108 -10.99 -8.96 10.08
CA PHE A 108 -9.79 -8.22 10.49
C PHE A 108 -8.54 -8.62 9.69
N SER A 109 -8.36 -9.92 9.45
CA SER A 109 -7.21 -10.44 8.69
C SER A 109 -7.23 -9.94 7.25
N LEU A 110 -8.40 -9.95 6.60
CA LEU A 110 -8.58 -9.38 5.26
C LEU A 110 -8.33 -7.86 5.23
N LEU A 111 -8.83 -7.14 6.24
CA LEU A 111 -8.57 -5.71 6.40
C LEU A 111 -7.07 -5.42 6.52
N ARG A 112 -6.35 -6.19 7.34
CA ARG A 112 -4.91 -6.05 7.54
C ARG A 112 -4.11 -6.35 6.26
N LEU A 113 -4.51 -7.37 5.51
CA LEU A 113 -3.90 -7.67 4.20
C LEU A 113 -4.09 -6.52 3.22
N ARG A 114 -5.32 -5.98 3.13
CA ARG A 114 -5.60 -4.83 2.27
C ARG A 114 -4.83 -3.58 2.70
N TYR A 115 -4.75 -3.32 4.01
CA TYR A 115 -3.94 -2.23 4.57
C TYR A 115 -2.48 -2.34 4.13
N ASN A 116 -1.86 -3.50 4.32
CA ASN A 116 -0.45 -3.70 3.95
C ASN A 116 -0.26 -3.54 2.44
N SER A 117 -1.13 -4.14 1.62
CA SER A 117 -1.05 -4.03 0.16
C SER A 117 -1.08 -2.57 -0.33
N ILE A 118 -1.94 -1.73 0.26
CA ILE A 118 -2.03 -0.32 -0.09
C ILE A 118 -0.78 0.46 0.38
N LEU A 119 -0.21 0.12 1.53
CA LEU A 119 1.04 0.74 1.96
C LEU A 119 2.24 0.33 1.09
N ASP A 120 2.38 -0.96 0.79
CA ASP A 120 3.44 -1.47 -0.08
C ASP A 120 3.40 -0.78 -1.46
N GLN A 121 2.20 -0.46 -1.94
CA GLN A 121 1.99 0.30 -3.18
C GLN A 121 2.52 1.74 -3.07
N LEU A 122 2.34 2.40 -1.93
CA LEU A 122 2.73 3.78 -1.70
C LEU A 122 4.23 3.92 -1.38
N ASP A 123 4.82 2.91 -0.75
CA ASP A 123 6.22 2.90 -0.32
C ASP A 123 7.20 3.05 -1.52
N ILE A 124 6.86 2.49 -2.68
CA ILE A 124 7.68 2.65 -3.89
C ILE A 124 7.83 4.12 -4.28
N PHE A 125 6.75 4.88 -4.19
CA PHE A 125 6.79 6.31 -4.49
C PHE A 125 7.51 7.10 -3.39
N ALA A 126 7.34 6.68 -2.12
CA ALA A 126 8.09 7.25 -1.02
C ALA A 126 9.61 7.08 -1.23
N ASP A 127 10.04 5.90 -1.66
CA ASP A 127 11.44 5.59 -1.96
C ASP A 127 11.98 6.43 -3.12
N VAL A 128 11.22 6.51 -4.23
CA VAL A 128 11.58 7.34 -5.40
C VAL A 128 11.78 8.80 -4.98
N LEU A 129 10.85 9.35 -4.21
CA LEU A 129 10.90 10.74 -3.75
C LEU A 129 12.00 10.97 -2.71
N ALA A 130 12.24 10.02 -1.81
CA ALA A 130 13.33 10.11 -0.85
C ALA A 130 14.70 10.15 -1.55
N GLN A 131 14.89 9.34 -2.60
CA GLN A 131 16.11 9.35 -3.41
C GLN A 131 16.36 10.69 -4.12
N ARG A 132 15.32 11.49 -4.40
CA ARG A 132 15.50 12.85 -4.94
C ARG A 132 16.26 13.77 -3.98
N SER A 133 16.24 13.48 -2.69
CA SER A 133 16.95 14.23 -1.66
C SER A 133 18.38 13.72 -1.42
N GLU A 134 18.79 12.62 -2.04
CA GLU A 134 20.16 12.12 -1.94
C GLU A 134 21.14 13.03 -2.68
N HIS A 135 22.22 13.42 -1.99
CA HIS A 135 23.21 14.34 -2.54
C HIS A 135 23.77 13.83 -3.87
N GLY A 136 23.67 14.65 -4.92
CA GLY A 136 24.23 14.38 -6.24
C GLY A 136 23.41 13.43 -7.09
N VAL A 137 22.66 12.49 -6.50
CA VAL A 137 21.86 11.49 -7.24
C VAL A 137 20.56 12.09 -7.79
N GLY A 138 19.87 12.92 -7.00
CA GLY A 138 18.55 13.42 -7.38
C GLY A 138 18.50 14.18 -8.71
N ILE A 139 19.55 14.95 -9.03
CA ILE A 139 19.65 15.71 -10.29
C ILE A 139 19.80 14.76 -11.49
N TRP A 140 20.62 13.70 -11.37
CA TRP A 140 20.73 12.69 -12.43
C TRP A 140 19.40 12.00 -12.67
N LEU A 141 18.68 11.65 -11.61
CA LEU A 141 17.39 10.98 -11.75
C LEU A 141 16.34 11.88 -12.40
N SER A 142 16.29 13.16 -12.05
CA SER A 142 15.42 14.14 -12.74
C SER A 142 15.77 14.26 -14.23
N GLY A 143 17.06 14.27 -14.59
CA GLY A 143 17.47 14.25 -16.00
C GLY A 143 17.07 12.96 -16.73
N LEU A 144 17.08 11.81 -16.04
CA LEU A 144 16.61 10.55 -16.60
C LEU A 144 15.07 10.50 -16.72
N ASP A 145 14.33 11.17 -15.84
CA ASP A 145 12.87 11.33 -15.99
C ASP A 145 12.56 12.01 -17.33
N VAL A 146 13.24 13.14 -17.59
CA VAL A 146 13.09 13.89 -18.86
C VAL A 146 13.46 13.03 -20.06
N LEU A 147 14.59 12.31 -20.00
CA LEU A 147 14.98 11.40 -21.09
C LEU A 147 13.95 10.28 -21.32
N ALA A 148 13.32 9.78 -20.26
CA ALA A 148 12.29 8.75 -20.36
C ALA A 148 11.01 9.30 -20.99
N GLU A 149 10.58 10.50 -20.59
CA GLU A 149 9.45 11.22 -21.18
C GLU A 149 9.70 11.53 -22.66
N ASP A 150 10.88 12.05 -23.02
CA ASP A 150 11.28 12.30 -24.41
C ASP A 150 11.28 11.01 -25.24
N GLY A 151 11.77 9.90 -24.67
CA GLY A 151 11.74 8.59 -25.32
C GLY A 151 10.32 8.09 -25.61
N LEU A 152 9.37 8.38 -24.72
CA LEU A 152 7.98 7.99 -24.90
C LEU A 152 7.29 8.86 -25.97
N ILE A 153 7.56 10.16 -25.96
CA ILE A 153 7.10 11.10 -27.00
C ILE A 153 7.62 10.68 -28.37
N ALA A 154 8.90 10.29 -28.47
CA ALA A 154 9.50 9.86 -29.72
C ALA A 154 8.87 8.59 -30.32
N CYS A 155 8.18 7.78 -29.52
CA CYS A 155 7.57 6.54 -30.00
C CYS A 155 6.33 6.80 -30.86
N ASN A 156 5.41 7.68 -30.45
CA ASN A 156 4.24 8.10 -31.25
C ASN A 156 3.41 9.19 -30.52
N ASP A 157 2.84 10.14 -31.25
CA ASP A 157 1.83 11.10 -30.74
C ASP A 157 0.52 10.41 -30.29
N LEU A 158 0.28 9.18 -30.75
CA LEU A 158 -0.91 8.39 -30.39
C LEU A 158 -0.81 7.69 -29.03
N VAL A 159 0.36 7.73 -28.39
CA VAL A 159 0.59 7.11 -27.09
C VAL A 159 0.12 8.05 -25.99
N ASN A 160 -0.76 7.58 -25.11
CA ASN A 160 -0.97 8.26 -23.83
C ASN A 160 0.38 8.36 -23.13
N ASN A 161 0.83 9.58 -22.86
CA ASN A 161 2.12 9.84 -22.23
C ASN A 161 1.88 10.00 -20.71
N PRO A 162 1.90 8.94 -19.88
CA PRO A 162 1.87 9.08 -18.43
C PRO A 162 3.12 9.82 -17.94
N ALA A 163 3.08 10.38 -16.74
CA ALA A 163 4.32 10.82 -16.12
C ALA A 163 5.23 9.62 -15.83
N LEU A 164 6.55 9.83 -15.88
CA LEU A 164 7.54 8.81 -15.56
C LEU A 164 8.45 9.27 -14.42
N MET A 165 8.85 8.33 -13.57
CA MET A 165 9.83 8.55 -12.51
C MET A 165 10.88 7.45 -12.51
N VAL A 166 12.15 7.84 -12.53
CA VAL A 166 13.30 6.95 -12.49
C VAL A 166 13.86 6.89 -11.08
N TYR A 167 14.21 5.71 -10.57
CA TYR A 167 14.91 5.54 -9.30
C TYR A 167 16.01 4.49 -9.40
N ILE A 168 16.91 4.50 -8.42
CA ILE A 168 18.04 3.58 -8.37
C ILE A 168 17.76 2.46 -7.39
N ASP A 169 18.18 1.25 -7.76
CA ASP A 169 18.19 0.11 -6.85
C ASP A 169 19.40 -0.80 -7.13
N ARG A 170 19.61 -1.83 -6.29
CA ARG A 170 20.70 -2.81 -6.39
C ARG A 170 20.31 -4.08 -7.17
N GLY A 171 19.44 -3.93 -8.17
CA GLY A 171 18.96 -5.03 -9.01
C GLY A 171 19.94 -5.40 -10.13
N HIS A 172 19.74 -6.56 -10.77
CA HIS A 172 20.61 -7.04 -11.87
C HIS A 172 20.28 -6.40 -13.24
N GLY A 173 19.13 -5.74 -13.34
CA GLY A 173 18.60 -5.17 -14.58
C GLY A 173 17.66 -4.02 -14.30
N ALA A 174 17.45 -3.20 -15.33
CA ALA A 174 16.38 -2.22 -15.30
C ALA A 174 15.02 -2.93 -15.35
N ALA A 175 14.01 -2.27 -14.79
CA ALA A 175 12.65 -2.79 -14.79
C ALA A 175 11.67 -1.63 -14.70
N ILE A 176 10.48 -1.79 -15.27
CA ILE A 176 9.41 -0.81 -15.20
C ILE A 176 8.16 -1.34 -14.54
N ARG A 177 7.63 -0.56 -13.60
CA ARG A 177 6.23 -0.62 -13.17
C ARG A 177 5.45 0.34 -14.03
N ARG A 178 4.74 -0.19 -15.02
CA ARG A 178 4.04 0.61 -16.03
C ARG A 178 2.87 1.39 -15.45
N ALA A 179 2.63 2.58 -15.97
CA ALA A 179 1.41 3.33 -15.70
C ALA A 179 0.19 2.60 -16.29
N ALA A 180 -1.00 2.91 -15.77
CA ALA A 180 -2.28 2.30 -16.15
C ALA A 180 -2.32 0.77 -16.01
N THR A 181 -1.43 0.19 -15.19
CA THR A 181 -1.46 -1.22 -14.81
C THR A 181 -1.88 -1.38 -13.35
N LYS A 182 -2.43 -2.54 -13.01
CA LYS A 182 -2.96 -2.78 -11.67
C LYS A 182 -1.85 -2.87 -10.61
N LEU A 183 -1.97 -2.04 -9.58
CA LEU A 183 -1.13 -2.11 -8.40
C LEU A 183 -1.66 -3.16 -7.40
N PRO A 184 -0.81 -3.67 -6.50
CA PRO A 184 -1.25 -4.50 -5.38
C PRO A 184 -2.29 -3.74 -4.55
N GLY A 185 -3.57 -4.03 -4.73
CA GLY A 185 -4.68 -3.26 -4.14
C GLY A 185 -5.83 -3.01 -5.11
N GLY A 186 -5.57 -3.14 -6.42
CA GLY A 186 -6.57 -3.07 -7.49
C GLY A 186 -6.70 -1.69 -8.16
N ASP A 187 -6.08 -0.66 -7.58
CA ASP A 187 -5.98 0.66 -8.17
C ASP A 187 -5.01 0.65 -9.37
N ASP A 188 -5.24 1.54 -10.32
CA ASP A 188 -4.33 1.70 -11.46
C ASP A 188 -3.11 2.52 -11.06
N ASN A 189 -1.96 2.15 -11.63
CA ASN A 189 -0.73 2.87 -11.42
C ASN A 189 -0.78 4.23 -12.12
N PRO A 190 -0.76 5.36 -11.40
CA PRO A 190 -0.87 6.67 -12.03
C PRO A 190 0.36 7.01 -12.88
N VAL A 191 1.55 6.63 -12.38
CA VAL A 191 2.85 7.05 -12.90
C VAL A 191 3.70 5.83 -13.19
N ALA A 192 4.40 5.81 -14.31
CA ALA A 192 5.33 4.73 -14.60
C ALA A 192 6.60 4.92 -13.78
N VAL A 193 7.02 3.89 -13.04
CA VAL A 193 8.23 3.95 -12.23
C VAL A 193 9.28 3.03 -12.84
N ILE A 194 10.43 3.58 -13.21
CA ILE A 194 11.53 2.87 -13.84
C ILE A 194 12.68 2.71 -12.84
N GLN A 195 13.00 1.46 -12.57
CA GLN A 195 14.17 1.06 -11.80
C GLN A 195 15.39 1.02 -12.70
N VAL A 196 16.47 1.67 -12.29
CA VAL A 196 17.79 1.59 -12.95
C VAL A 196 18.81 1.05 -11.94
N PRO A 197 19.59 0.00 -12.29
CA PRO A 197 20.65 -0.49 -11.41
C PRO A 197 21.74 0.57 -11.18
N ARG A 198 22.21 0.69 -9.94
CA ARG A 198 23.23 1.69 -9.56
C ARG A 198 24.49 1.57 -10.40
N GLU A 199 24.92 0.35 -10.70
CA GLU A 199 26.11 0.07 -11.51
C GLU A 199 25.96 0.51 -12.97
N ARG A 200 24.73 0.58 -13.50
CA ARG A 200 24.48 1.03 -14.87
C ARG A 200 24.50 2.55 -15.02
N MET A 201 24.45 3.29 -13.92
CA MET A 201 24.61 4.75 -13.92
C MET A 201 26.01 5.19 -14.36
N VAL A 202 26.99 4.28 -14.35
CA VAL A 202 28.36 4.53 -14.80
C VAL A 202 28.57 3.83 -16.15
N GLY A 203 28.70 4.60 -17.23
CA GLY A 203 28.95 4.11 -18.59
C GLY A 203 27.81 4.38 -19.58
N SER A 204 27.84 3.73 -20.75
CA SER A 204 26.88 3.96 -21.85
C SER A 204 25.57 3.17 -21.75
N GLY A 205 25.44 2.26 -20.77
CA GLY A 205 24.32 1.31 -20.67
C GLY A 205 23.03 1.90 -20.09
N VAL A 206 23.08 3.03 -19.38
CA VAL A 206 21.91 3.63 -18.72
C VAL A 206 20.85 4.05 -19.73
N ALA A 207 21.22 4.77 -20.79
CA ALA A 207 20.27 5.27 -21.76
C ALA A 207 19.57 4.13 -22.52
N SER A 208 20.33 3.13 -22.99
CA SER A 208 19.75 1.97 -23.68
C SER A 208 18.81 1.17 -22.77
N SER A 209 19.20 0.96 -21.51
CA SER A 209 18.34 0.26 -20.53
C SER A 209 17.06 1.06 -20.23
N LEU A 210 17.19 2.37 -20.04
CA LEU A 210 16.05 3.25 -19.79
C LEU A 210 15.07 3.24 -20.96
N ILE A 211 15.55 3.42 -22.18
CA ILE A 211 14.71 3.43 -23.38
C ILE A 211 14.08 2.07 -23.65
N HIS A 212 14.75 0.96 -23.31
CA HIS A 212 14.15 -0.37 -23.35
C HIS A 212 12.92 -0.46 -22.43
N GLU A 213 13.04 0.05 -21.19
CA GLU A 213 11.92 0.09 -20.24
C GLU A 213 10.78 1.02 -20.70
N VAL A 214 11.11 2.18 -21.27
CA VAL A 214 10.14 3.10 -21.87
C VAL A 214 9.38 2.44 -23.02
N GLY A 215 10.05 1.62 -23.82
CA GLY A 215 9.40 0.83 -24.87
C GLY A 215 8.29 -0.08 -24.34
N HIS A 216 8.48 -0.70 -23.16
CA HIS A 216 7.42 -1.48 -22.52
C HIS A 216 6.22 -0.62 -22.13
N GLN A 217 6.44 0.63 -21.67
CA GLN A 217 5.34 1.57 -21.42
C GLN A 217 4.60 1.95 -22.72
N ALA A 218 5.31 2.18 -23.81
CA ALA A 218 4.71 2.51 -25.10
C ALA A 218 3.79 1.37 -25.59
N VAL A 219 4.27 0.12 -25.52
CA VAL A 219 3.50 -1.08 -25.90
C VAL A 219 2.22 -1.22 -25.08
N GLU A 220 2.30 -0.97 -23.77
CA GLU A 220 1.13 -1.00 -22.88
C GLU A 220 0.13 0.11 -23.22
N SER A 221 0.61 1.32 -23.50
CA SER A 221 -0.22 2.49 -23.81
C SER A 221 -0.96 2.34 -25.14
N LEU A 222 -0.42 1.56 -26.08
CA LEU A 222 -1.08 1.17 -27.33
C LEU A 222 -2.01 -0.04 -27.17
N HIS A 223 -2.10 -0.62 -25.97
CA HIS A 223 -2.84 -1.84 -25.66
C HIS A 223 -2.52 -3.03 -26.58
N VAL A 224 -1.29 -3.07 -27.13
CA VAL A 224 -0.87 -4.09 -28.11
C VAL A 224 -1.02 -5.49 -27.53
N SER A 225 -0.63 -5.69 -26.26
CA SER A 225 -0.78 -6.97 -25.56
C SER A 225 -2.23 -7.45 -25.50
N ALA A 226 -3.19 -6.55 -25.28
CA ALA A 226 -4.60 -6.89 -25.25
C ALA A 226 -5.13 -7.25 -26.65
N GLN A 227 -4.67 -6.53 -27.68
CA GLN A 227 -5.03 -6.82 -29.08
C GLN A 227 -4.45 -8.17 -29.54
N ILE A 228 -3.18 -8.45 -29.25
CA ILE A 228 -2.55 -9.74 -29.57
C ILE A 228 -3.26 -10.87 -28.85
N ARG A 229 -3.55 -10.73 -27.55
CA ARG A 229 -4.31 -11.73 -26.79
C ARG A 229 -5.66 -12.01 -27.45
N LYS A 230 -6.39 -10.97 -27.85
CA LYS A 230 -7.68 -11.10 -28.53
C LYS A 230 -7.53 -11.86 -29.86
N LEU A 231 -6.49 -11.53 -30.64
CA LEU A 231 -6.20 -12.18 -31.92
C LEU A 231 -5.83 -13.66 -31.76
N LEU A 232 -5.02 -14.01 -30.74
CA LEU A 232 -4.67 -15.39 -30.42
C LEU A 232 -5.87 -16.21 -29.92
N HIS A 233 -6.89 -15.57 -29.36
CA HIS A 233 -8.13 -16.23 -28.92
C HIS A 233 -9.23 -16.26 -29.99
N SER A 234 -9.19 -15.40 -31.01
CA SER A 234 -10.06 -15.55 -32.18
C SER A 234 -9.62 -16.78 -32.96
N LYS A 235 -10.56 -17.71 -33.19
CA LYS A 235 -10.32 -18.99 -33.88
C LYS A 235 -9.87 -18.87 -35.35
N ASP A 236 -9.68 -17.65 -35.86
CA ASP A 236 -9.33 -17.37 -37.25
C ASP A 236 -7.81 -17.36 -37.52
N PHE A 237 -7.00 -17.87 -36.58
CA PHE A 237 -5.52 -17.93 -36.70
C PHE A 237 -4.98 -19.34 -37.03
N LEU A 238 -5.86 -20.27 -37.45
CA LEU A 238 -5.53 -21.56 -38.06
C LEU A 238 -6.38 -21.75 -39.32
#